data_AF-A0A817E3T4-F1
#
_entry.id   AF-A0A817E3T4-F1
#
_cell.length_a   1.000
_cell.length_b   1.000
_cell.length_c   1.000
_cell.angle_alpha   90.00
_cell.angle_beta   90.00
_cell.angle_gamma   90.00
#
_symmetry.space_group_name_H-M   'P 1'
#
loop_
_entity.id
_entity.type
_entity.pdbx_description
1 polymer ?
#
loop_
_entity_poly.entity_id
_entity_poly.type
_entity_poly.pdbx_seq_one_letter_code
_entity_poly.pdbx_strand_id
1 'polypeptide(L)'
;MSFIGNIGKKAVEKAYNLASKIEGGCDYVTSATNTVNTLVKGTDPRAYLKHGNVIQLLSRSSGRSIQIVVSKTNQLMCNAVGGIGLHYSNACWIVLTTPNGHYYFHNNYNFLAIKYGQLVIIPSSINTYPPLEAEFRVQDVLGSAHAFYLESVRTPGYFVSFDWNGEPCQQIKMDTRERFGQLEIHLITHGSGIQHETVQTRVETLDPSAPPSYWEATNESNDQSRTEHKSN
;
A
#
# COMPACT_ATOMS: atom_id res chain seq x y z
N MET A 1 -15.86 -42.17 -2.52
CA MET A 1 -14.38 -42.27 -2.56
C MET A 1 -13.82 -40.91 -2.95
N SER A 2 -13.06 -40.27 -2.05
CA SER A 2 -12.54 -38.90 -2.19
C SER A 2 -11.22 -38.89 -2.97
N PHE A 3 -11.29 -38.75 -4.30
CA PHE A 3 -10.11 -38.60 -5.15
C PHE A 3 -9.48 -37.19 -5.04
N ILE A 4 -10.24 -36.20 -4.56
CA ILE A 4 -9.81 -34.79 -4.48
C ILE A 4 -8.88 -34.55 -3.26
N GLY A 5 -9.01 -35.33 -2.18
CA GLY A 5 -8.22 -35.14 -0.96
C GLY A 5 -6.73 -35.50 -1.08
N ASN A 6 -6.37 -36.42 -1.98
CA ASN A 6 -5.00 -36.91 -2.09
C ASN A 6 -4.08 -36.03 -2.96
N ILE A 7 -4.65 -35.30 -3.93
CA ILE A 7 -3.88 -34.41 -4.80
C ILE A 7 -3.47 -33.15 -4.02
N GLY A 8 -4.39 -32.59 -3.23
CA GLY A 8 -4.11 -31.42 -2.38
C GLY A 8 -3.02 -31.69 -1.34
N LYS A 9 -3.06 -32.86 -0.67
CA LYS A 9 -2.03 -33.25 0.30
C LYS A 9 -0.64 -33.37 -0.33
N LYS A 10 -0.52 -34.01 -1.50
CA LYS A 10 0.77 -34.15 -2.21
C LYS A 10 1.31 -32.80 -2.70
N ALA A 11 0.45 -31.88 -3.12
CA ALA A 11 0.87 -30.54 -3.52
C ALA A 11 1.39 -29.72 -2.33
N VAL A 12 0.69 -29.78 -1.19
CA VAL A 12 1.11 -29.12 0.07
C VAL A 12 2.42 -29.71 0.57
N GLU A 13 2.55 -31.03 0.59
CA GLU A 13 3.75 -31.74 1.03
C GLU A 13 4.96 -31.47 0.12
N LYS A 14 4.74 -31.35 -1.19
CA LYS A 14 5.78 -30.96 -2.14
C LYS A 14 6.19 -29.50 -1.97
N ALA A 15 5.26 -28.59 -1.70
CA ALA A 15 5.57 -27.19 -1.39
C ALA A 15 6.38 -27.07 -0.08
N TYR A 16 6.03 -27.86 0.94
CA TYR A 16 6.73 -27.87 2.24
C TYR A 16 8.15 -28.47 2.13
N ASN A 17 8.31 -29.56 1.37
CA ASN A 17 9.62 -30.19 1.13
C ASN A 17 10.54 -29.36 0.22
N LEU A 18 9.96 -28.49 -0.61
CA LEU A 18 10.72 -27.54 -1.42
C LEU A 18 11.13 -26.32 -0.56
N ALA A 19 10.28 -25.92 0.39
CA ALA A 19 10.56 -24.86 1.37
C ALA A 19 11.71 -25.21 2.32
N SER A 20 11.88 -26.48 2.70
CA SER A 20 12.91 -26.91 3.65
C SER A 20 14.32 -27.02 3.06
N LYS A 21 14.45 -26.95 1.73
CA LYS A 21 15.74 -27.15 1.02
C LYS A 21 16.43 -25.85 0.57
N ILE A 22 15.81 -24.69 0.77
CA ILE A 22 16.36 -23.39 0.34
C ILE A 22 16.65 -22.58 1.61
N GLU A 23 17.91 -22.20 1.80
CA GLU A 23 18.34 -21.28 2.87
C GLU A 23 17.61 -19.94 2.69
N GLY A 24 16.52 -19.72 3.44
CA GLY A 24 15.69 -18.50 3.33
C GLY A 24 14.22 -18.65 3.74
N GLY A 25 13.92 -19.50 4.72
CA GLY A 25 12.58 -20.06 5.01
C GLY A 25 11.37 -19.11 5.20
N CYS A 26 11.50 -17.77 5.19
CA CYS A 26 10.36 -16.84 5.18
C CYS A 26 9.76 -16.66 3.78
N ASP A 27 10.59 -16.60 2.74
CA ASP A 27 10.20 -16.30 1.35
C ASP A 27 9.27 -17.39 0.81
N TYR A 28 9.48 -18.63 1.25
CA TYR A 28 8.75 -19.79 0.78
C TYR A 28 7.41 -20.01 1.49
N VAL A 29 7.26 -19.62 2.76
CA VAL A 29 5.98 -19.80 3.47
C VAL A 29 4.91 -18.92 2.86
N THR A 30 5.26 -17.69 2.47
CA THR A 30 4.35 -16.82 1.73
C THR A 30 4.09 -17.36 0.33
N SER A 31 5.13 -17.68 -0.44
CA SER A 31 4.96 -18.16 -1.80
C SER A 31 4.14 -19.46 -1.82
N ALA A 32 4.34 -20.35 -0.85
CA ALA A 32 3.53 -21.54 -0.63
C ALA A 32 2.11 -21.20 -0.17
N THR A 33 1.91 -20.21 0.70
CA THR A 33 0.56 -19.76 1.12
C THR A 33 -0.23 -19.19 -0.06
N ASN A 34 0.40 -18.36 -0.90
CA ASN A 34 -0.19 -17.80 -2.11
C ASN A 34 -0.47 -18.89 -3.14
N THR A 35 0.49 -19.79 -3.36
CA THR A 35 0.32 -20.98 -4.20
C THR A 35 -0.83 -21.85 -3.71
N VAL A 36 -0.95 -22.10 -2.40
CA VAL A 36 -2.05 -22.86 -1.80
C VAL A 36 -3.37 -22.11 -1.94
N ASN A 37 -3.43 -20.80 -1.73
CA ASN A 37 -4.65 -20.02 -1.93
C ASN A 37 -5.13 -20.09 -3.38
N THR A 38 -4.22 -20.04 -4.36
CA THR A 38 -4.62 -20.15 -5.77
C THR A 38 -4.94 -21.58 -6.18
N LEU A 39 -4.15 -22.58 -5.77
CA LEU A 39 -4.37 -23.97 -6.15
C LEU A 39 -5.55 -24.63 -5.42
N VAL A 40 -5.78 -24.29 -4.16
CA VAL A 40 -6.82 -24.91 -3.32
C VAL A 40 -8.10 -24.07 -3.30
N LYS A 41 -8.00 -22.74 -3.28
CA LYS A 41 -9.16 -21.85 -3.19
C LYS A 41 -9.49 -21.16 -4.52
N GLY A 42 -8.69 -21.36 -5.57
CA GLY A 42 -8.91 -20.72 -6.88
C GLY A 42 -8.85 -19.19 -6.84
N THR A 43 -8.35 -18.61 -5.74
CA THR A 43 -8.43 -17.15 -5.53
C THR A 43 -7.15 -16.51 -6.02
N ASP A 44 -7.29 -15.58 -6.95
CA ASP A 44 -6.22 -14.67 -7.37
C ASP A 44 -5.84 -13.77 -6.18
N PRO A 45 -4.57 -13.74 -5.73
CA PRO A 45 -4.15 -12.86 -4.63
C PRO A 45 -4.49 -11.38 -4.86
N ARG A 46 -4.62 -10.93 -6.12
CA ARG A 46 -5.04 -9.57 -6.47
C ARG A 46 -6.50 -9.28 -6.12
N ALA A 47 -7.34 -10.30 -5.96
CA ALA A 47 -8.70 -10.16 -5.44
C ALA A 47 -8.73 -9.57 -4.01
N TYR A 48 -7.58 -9.59 -3.31
CA TYR A 48 -7.43 -8.96 -2.01
C TYR A 48 -7.12 -7.46 -2.06
N LEU A 49 -6.83 -6.88 -3.24
CA LEU A 49 -6.76 -5.42 -3.44
C LEU A 49 -8.15 -4.80 -3.51
N LYS A 50 -8.92 -4.97 -2.43
CA LYS A 50 -10.28 -4.44 -2.28
C LYS A 50 -10.28 -3.34 -1.23
N HIS A 51 -11.06 -2.29 -1.49
CA HIS A 51 -11.26 -1.19 -0.54
C HIS A 51 -11.54 -1.72 0.88
N GLY A 52 -10.83 -1.19 1.86
CA GLY A 52 -10.96 -1.52 3.27
C GLY A 52 -10.24 -2.80 3.71
N ASN A 53 -9.73 -3.62 2.80
CA ASN A 53 -8.90 -4.76 3.19
C ASN A 53 -7.61 -4.29 3.85
N VAL A 54 -7.16 -5.05 4.85
CA VAL A 54 -5.84 -4.93 5.45
C VAL A 54 -4.94 -6.01 4.87
N ILE A 55 -3.84 -5.60 4.27
CA ILE A 55 -2.87 -6.48 3.62
C ILE A 55 -1.45 -6.20 4.12
N GLN A 56 -0.54 -7.13 3.86
CA GLN A 56 0.89 -6.88 3.82
C GLN A 56 1.35 -7.01 2.37
N LEU A 57 2.11 -6.01 1.91
CA LEU A 57 2.81 -6.07 0.63
C LEU A 57 4.18 -6.70 0.87
N LEU A 58 4.52 -7.73 0.12
CA LEU A 58 5.73 -8.50 0.33
C LEU A 58 6.68 -8.32 -0.85
N SER A 59 7.90 -7.88 -0.59
CA SER A 59 8.90 -7.75 -1.64
C SER A 59 9.45 -9.12 -2.01
N ARG A 60 9.47 -9.46 -3.31
CA ARG A 60 10.08 -10.71 -3.78
C ARG A 60 11.61 -10.69 -3.74
N SER A 61 12.23 -9.52 -3.70
CA SER A 61 13.69 -9.40 -3.64
C SER A 61 14.23 -9.72 -2.25
N SER A 62 13.57 -9.22 -1.21
CA SER A 62 13.97 -9.45 0.19
C SER A 62 13.18 -10.57 0.88
N GLY A 63 12.03 -10.94 0.34
CA GLY A 63 11.12 -11.94 0.91
C GLY A 63 10.38 -11.49 2.18
N ARG A 64 10.43 -10.19 2.47
CA ARG A 64 9.91 -9.58 3.69
C ARG A 64 8.79 -8.58 3.37
N SER A 65 8.05 -8.20 4.41
CA SER A 65 6.98 -7.21 4.24
C SER A 65 7.51 -5.79 4.16
N ILE A 66 6.86 -5.00 3.34
CA ILE A 66 7.04 -3.55 3.29
C ILE A 66 6.46 -2.96 4.58
N GLN A 67 7.26 -2.18 5.28
CA GLN A 67 6.90 -1.54 6.54
C GLN A 67 7.30 -0.07 6.59
N ILE A 68 6.64 0.65 7.48
CA ILE A 68 7.04 1.99 7.90
C ILE A 68 8.05 1.87 9.04
N VAL A 69 9.17 2.58 8.93
CA VAL A 69 10.18 2.71 9.98
C VAL A 69 10.59 4.17 10.16
N VAL A 70 11.19 4.49 11.30
CA VAL A 70 11.73 5.83 11.58
C VAL A 70 13.23 5.79 11.27
N SER A 71 13.67 6.68 10.39
CA SER A 71 15.09 6.85 10.07
C SER A 71 15.86 7.49 11.23
N LYS A 72 17.20 7.50 11.16
CA LYS A 72 18.08 8.16 12.14
C LYS A 72 17.81 9.67 12.28
N THR A 73 17.19 10.29 11.28
CA THR A 73 16.82 11.72 11.26
C THR A 73 15.38 11.96 11.72
N ASN A 74 14.73 10.97 12.35
CA ASN A 74 13.33 11.01 12.77
C ASN A 74 12.31 11.20 11.64
N GLN A 75 12.71 10.92 10.39
CA GLN A 75 11.80 10.94 9.26
C GLN A 75 11.20 9.55 9.06
N LEU A 76 9.90 9.49 8.78
CA LEU A 76 9.26 8.24 8.36
C LEU A 76 9.79 7.83 6.99
N MET A 77 10.23 6.58 6.91
CA MET A 77 10.70 5.95 5.69
C MET A 77 10.04 4.59 5.52
N CYS A 78 10.21 4.03 4.35
CA CYS A 78 9.70 2.71 3.99
C CYS A 78 10.88 1.77 3.76
N ASN A 79 10.79 0.52 4.21
CA ASN A 79 11.72 -0.53 3.80
C ASN A 79 11.00 -1.88 3.73
N ALA A 80 11.61 -2.88 3.11
CA ALA A 80 11.08 -4.23 2.97
C ALA A 80 11.87 -5.21 3.85
N VAL A 81 11.89 -4.96 5.16
CA VAL A 81 12.51 -5.82 6.19
C VAL A 81 11.49 -6.26 7.25
N GLY A 82 10.23 -5.84 7.09
CA GLY A 82 9.16 -6.10 8.03
C GLY A 82 8.84 -7.58 8.21
N GLY A 83 8.25 -7.90 9.35
CA GLY A 83 7.75 -9.24 9.63
C GLY A 83 6.39 -9.51 8.98
N ILE A 84 5.99 -10.77 8.95
CA ILE A 84 4.74 -11.23 8.33
C ILE A 84 3.74 -11.63 9.43
N GLY A 85 2.50 -11.18 9.30
CA GLY A 85 1.41 -11.40 10.25
C GLY A 85 0.90 -10.13 10.94
N LEU A 86 -0.26 -10.26 11.61
CA LEU A 86 -1.04 -9.15 12.19
C LEU A 86 -0.28 -8.34 13.26
N HIS A 87 0.66 -8.96 13.97
CA HIS A 87 1.43 -8.32 15.04
C HIS A 87 2.47 -7.31 14.55
N TYR A 88 2.78 -7.29 13.25
CA TYR A 88 3.64 -6.28 12.63
C TYR A 88 2.79 -5.13 12.09
N SER A 89 2.20 -4.34 12.99
CA SER A 89 1.24 -3.29 12.65
C SER A 89 1.79 -2.23 11.71
N ASN A 90 3.08 -1.93 11.77
CA ASN A 90 3.77 -1.00 10.86
C ASN A 90 3.98 -1.55 9.44
N ALA A 91 3.71 -2.83 9.20
CA ALA A 91 3.72 -3.48 7.89
C ALA A 91 2.32 -3.69 7.30
N CYS A 92 1.26 -3.44 8.07
CA CYS A 92 -0.12 -3.60 7.63
C CYS A 92 -0.61 -2.36 6.88
N TRP A 93 -1.18 -2.55 5.70
CA TRP A 93 -1.66 -1.50 4.83
C TRP A 93 -3.16 -1.67 4.58
N ILE A 94 -3.93 -0.61 4.82
CA ILE A 94 -5.32 -0.52 4.38
C ILE A 94 -5.33 -0.12 2.92
N VAL A 95 -6.03 -0.90 2.10
CA VAL A 95 -6.21 -0.65 0.68
C VAL A 95 -7.37 0.32 0.48
N LEU A 96 -7.13 1.41 -0.25
CA LEU A 96 -8.19 2.27 -0.79
C LEU A 96 -8.16 2.17 -2.31
N THR A 97 -9.33 2.06 -2.93
CA THR A 97 -9.47 1.97 -4.39
C THR A 97 -10.17 3.20 -4.94
N THR A 98 -9.74 3.68 -6.11
CA THR A 98 -10.46 4.71 -6.87
C THR A 98 -11.47 4.10 -7.84
N PRO A 99 -12.46 4.87 -8.32
CA PRO A 99 -13.34 4.44 -9.40
C PRO A 99 -12.60 4.06 -10.70
N ASN A 100 -11.39 4.60 -10.90
CA ASN A 100 -10.55 4.34 -12.06
C ASN A 100 -9.67 3.08 -11.91
N GLY A 101 -9.85 2.31 -10.83
CA GLY A 101 -9.06 1.11 -10.57
C GLY A 101 -7.61 1.38 -10.13
N HIS A 102 -7.35 2.57 -9.57
CA HIS A 102 -6.08 2.88 -8.92
C HIS A 102 -6.15 2.63 -7.43
N TYR A 103 -4.99 2.54 -6.79
CA TYR A 103 -4.86 2.11 -5.41
C TYR A 103 -4.07 3.11 -4.59
N TYR A 104 -4.49 3.29 -3.34
CA TYR A 104 -3.70 3.89 -2.28
C TYR A 104 -3.50 2.87 -1.17
N PHE A 105 -2.37 2.98 -0.49
CA PHE A 105 -2.02 2.12 0.64
C PHE A 105 -1.69 3.03 1.82
N HIS A 106 -2.44 2.90 2.91
CA HIS A 106 -2.18 3.70 4.11
C HIS A 106 -2.09 2.87 5.38
N ASN A 107 -1.34 3.40 6.34
CA ASN A 107 -1.18 2.87 7.68
C ASN A 107 -1.19 4.04 8.66
N ASN A 108 -2.22 4.14 9.52
CA ASN A 108 -2.36 5.22 10.49
C ASN A 108 -2.18 6.62 9.87
N TYR A 109 -2.90 6.90 8.79
CA TYR A 109 -2.82 8.15 8.01
C TYR A 109 -1.48 8.43 7.32
N ASN A 110 -0.57 7.45 7.29
CA ASN A 110 0.66 7.52 6.51
C ASN A 110 0.47 6.78 5.19
N PHE A 111 0.74 7.45 4.08
CA PHE A 111 0.56 6.90 2.74
C PHE A 111 1.89 6.47 2.14
N LEU A 112 1.90 5.29 1.53
CA LEU A 112 2.97 4.88 0.63
C LEU A 112 2.90 5.77 -0.61
N ALA A 113 4.02 6.35 -1.03
CA ALA A 113 4.02 7.27 -2.17
C ALA A 113 5.35 7.24 -2.93
N ILE A 114 5.29 7.67 -4.20
CA ILE A 114 6.48 7.99 -4.98
C ILE A 114 6.46 9.47 -5.31
N LYS A 115 7.43 10.21 -4.73
CA LYS A 115 7.60 11.64 -4.94
C LYS A 115 8.98 11.91 -5.51
N TYR A 116 9.04 12.59 -6.65
CA TYR A 116 10.29 12.87 -7.39
C TYR A 116 11.14 11.61 -7.65
N GLY A 117 10.48 10.50 -7.97
CA GLY A 117 11.13 9.22 -8.24
C GLY A 117 11.70 8.50 -7.01
N GLN A 118 11.36 8.96 -5.80
CA GLN A 118 11.77 8.33 -4.55
C GLN A 118 10.57 7.76 -3.81
N LEU A 119 10.74 6.56 -3.26
CA LEU A 119 9.78 5.95 -2.36
C LEU A 119 9.80 6.69 -1.03
N VAL A 120 8.65 7.24 -0.64
CA VAL A 120 8.50 8.04 0.57
C VAL A 120 7.23 7.66 1.31
N ILE A 121 7.17 8.04 2.59
CA ILE A 121 5.96 7.99 3.39
C ILE A 121 5.45 9.42 3.53
N ILE A 122 4.21 9.68 3.10
CA ILE A 122 3.56 10.99 3.22
C ILE A 122 2.52 10.91 4.35
N PRO A 123 2.73 11.61 5.48
CA PRO A 123 1.70 11.76 6.49
C PRO A 123 0.54 12.58 5.94
N SER A 124 -0.68 12.17 6.29
CA SER A 124 -1.93 12.87 5.99
C SER A 124 -2.73 13.09 7.27
N SER A 125 -3.74 13.96 7.23
CA SER A 125 -4.69 14.13 8.33
C SER A 125 -5.99 13.34 8.08
N ILE A 126 -6.77 13.14 9.15
CA ILE A 126 -7.99 12.31 9.19
C ILE A 126 -9.03 12.71 8.13
N ASN A 127 -9.03 13.97 7.67
CA ASN A 127 -10.04 14.52 6.76
C ASN A 127 -9.46 15.03 5.44
N THR A 128 -8.26 14.56 5.08
CA THR A 128 -7.63 14.93 3.82
C THR A 128 -7.76 13.82 2.80
N TYR A 129 -7.98 14.21 1.55
CA TYR A 129 -7.86 13.28 0.43
C TYR A 129 -6.44 12.69 0.39
N PRO A 130 -6.29 11.42 -0.03
CA PRO A 130 -4.98 10.83 -0.25
C PRO A 130 -4.10 11.74 -1.14
N PRO A 131 -2.80 11.86 -0.84
CA PRO A 131 -1.87 12.61 -1.69
C PRO A 131 -1.84 12.04 -3.10
N LEU A 132 -1.73 12.91 -4.12
CA LEU A 132 -1.68 12.45 -5.53
C LEU A 132 -0.43 11.59 -5.81
N GLU A 133 0.66 11.82 -5.10
CA GLU A 133 1.89 11.01 -5.17
C GLU A 133 1.73 9.59 -4.62
N ALA A 134 0.65 9.32 -3.87
CA ALA A 134 0.35 8.02 -3.27
C ALA A 134 -0.54 7.12 -4.15
N GLU A 135 -0.88 7.58 -5.36
CA GLU A 135 -1.75 6.82 -6.27
C GLU A 135 -0.94 5.86 -7.14
N PHE A 136 -1.33 4.58 -7.13
CA PHE A 136 -0.66 3.51 -7.86
C PHE A 136 -1.56 2.78 -8.85
N ARG A 137 -0.97 2.38 -9.98
CA ARG A 137 -1.48 1.37 -10.89
C ARG A 137 -0.83 0.02 -10.58
N VAL A 138 -1.62 -1.04 -10.62
CA VAL A 138 -1.13 -2.42 -10.52
C VAL A 138 -0.82 -2.91 -11.91
N GLN A 139 0.40 -3.37 -12.15
CA GLN A 139 0.78 -4.02 -13.39
C GLN A 139 1.16 -5.48 -13.16
N ASP A 140 0.80 -6.34 -14.09
CA ASP A 140 1.07 -7.76 -13.97
C ASP A 140 2.52 -8.10 -14.30
N VAL A 141 3.08 -9.04 -13.55
CA VAL A 141 4.38 -9.64 -13.87
C VAL A 141 4.14 -10.79 -14.84
N LEU A 142 4.64 -10.66 -16.06
CA LEU A 142 4.53 -11.74 -17.05
C LEU A 142 5.16 -13.04 -16.53
N GLY A 143 4.41 -14.14 -16.62
CA GLY A 143 4.86 -15.45 -16.13
C GLY A 143 4.73 -15.66 -14.63
N SER A 144 4.10 -14.74 -13.89
CA SER A 144 3.75 -14.91 -12.49
C SER A 144 2.25 -14.75 -12.26
N ALA A 145 1.64 -15.69 -11.53
CA ALA A 145 0.23 -15.61 -11.14
C ALA A 145 0.00 -14.83 -9.84
N HIS A 146 1.07 -14.51 -9.11
CA HIS A 146 0.98 -13.96 -7.74
C HIS A 146 1.69 -12.63 -7.56
N ALA A 147 2.55 -12.26 -8.52
CA ALA A 147 3.39 -11.08 -8.42
C ALA A 147 2.86 -9.96 -9.30
N PHE A 148 2.99 -8.73 -8.82
CA PHE A 148 2.61 -7.52 -9.53
C PHE A 148 3.60 -6.40 -9.23
N TYR A 149 3.54 -5.35 -10.03
CA TYR A 149 4.23 -4.10 -9.82
C TYR A 149 3.26 -3.03 -9.34
N LEU A 150 3.72 -2.13 -8.47
CA LEU A 150 3.02 -0.89 -8.14
C LEU A 150 3.71 0.27 -8.85
N GLU A 151 3.11 0.73 -9.95
CA GLU A 151 3.57 1.88 -10.71
C GLU A 151 2.94 3.16 -10.19
N SER A 152 3.71 4.23 -10.03
CA SER A 152 3.17 5.55 -9.73
C SER A 152 2.29 6.05 -10.89
N VAL A 153 1.07 6.51 -10.57
CA VAL A 153 0.23 7.23 -11.54
C VAL A 153 0.81 8.61 -11.84
N ARG A 154 1.29 9.30 -10.80
CA ARG A 154 1.82 10.66 -10.91
C ARG A 154 3.15 10.73 -11.65
N THR A 155 4.00 9.71 -11.48
CA THR A 155 5.31 9.63 -12.14
C THR A 155 5.44 8.29 -12.87
N PRO A 156 4.82 8.13 -14.07
CA PRO A 156 4.82 6.86 -14.80
C PRO A 156 6.22 6.33 -15.08
N GLY A 157 6.38 5.00 -15.04
CA GLY A 157 7.66 4.31 -15.16
C GLY A 157 8.46 4.20 -13.85
N TYR A 158 7.98 4.77 -12.75
CA TYR A 158 8.56 4.58 -11.42
C TYR A 158 7.72 3.61 -10.60
N PHE A 159 8.41 2.69 -9.94
CA PHE A 159 7.79 1.56 -9.25
C PHE A 159 8.25 1.46 -7.80
N VAL A 160 7.36 0.99 -6.93
CA VAL A 160 7.72 0.59 -5.57
C VAL A 160 8.73 -0.54 -5.67
N SER A 161 9.89 -0.37 -5.04
CA SER A 161 10.99 -1.29 -5.23
C SER A 161 12.02 -1.31 -4.10
N PHE A 162 12.60 -2.48 -3.90
CA PHE A 162 13.59 -2.74 -2.85
C PHE A 162 14.69 -3.67 -3.34
N ASP A 163 15.91 -3.45 -2.86
CA ASP A 163 17.03 -4.35 -3.11
C ASP A 163 16.91 -5.66 -2.30
N TRP A 164 17.91 -6.53 -2.41
CA TRP A 164 17.95 -7.80 -1.68
C TRP A 164 18.01 -7.65 -0.16
N ASN A 165 18.48 -6.50 0.33
CA ASN A 165 18.54 -6.17 1.76
C ASN A 165 17.23 -5.57 2.27
N GLY A 166 16.27 -5.32 1.38
CA GLY A 166 15.02 -4.66 1.69
C GLY A 166 15.13 -3.14 1.76
N GLU A 167 16.23 -2.54 1.31
CA GLU A 167 16.36 -1.09 1.26
C GLU A 167 15.71 -0.54 -0.02
N PRO A 168 15.03 0.63 0.03
CA PRO A 168 14.40 1.21 -1.15
C PRO A 168 15.39 1.49 -2.27
N CYS A 169 15.05 1.07 -3.49
CA CYS A 169 15.83 1.44 -4.66
C CYS A 169 15.62 2.93 -4.96
N GLN A 170 16.71 3.69 -5.13
CA GLN A 170 16.63 5.12 -5.46
C GLN A 170 16.58 5.34 -6.97
N GLN A 171 15.62 6.15 -7.44
CA GLN A 171 15.66 6.81 -8.75
C GLN A 171 15.79 5.91 -9.99
N ILE A 172 15.54 4.61 -9.88
CA ILE A 172 15.60 3.72 -11.04
C ILE A 172 14.22 3.70 -11.69
N LYS A 173 14.12 4.29 -12.89
CA LYS A 173 13.07 3.91 -13.84
C LYS A 173 13.30 2.43 -14.14
N MET A 174 12.57 1.56 -13.46
CA MET A 174 12.86 0.14 -13.50
C MET A 174 12.66 -0.44 -14.89
N ASP A 175 13.58 -1.33 -15.29
CA ASP A 175 13.24 -2.36 -16.25
C ASP A 175 12.26 -3.33 -15.55
N THR A 176 11.06 -3.46 -16.10
CA THR A 176 9.97 -4.30 -15.56
C THR A 176 10.28 -5.80 -15.59
N ARG A 177 11.52 -6.19 -15.91
CA ARG A 177 12.06 -7.55 -15.79
C ARG A 177 12.74 -7.82 -14.45
N GLU A 178 13.06 -6.79 -13.67
CA GLU A 178 13.78 -6.94 -12.41
C GLU A 178 12.89 -7.38 -11.24
N ARG A 179 13.40 -8.28 -10.40
CA ARG A 179 12.67 -8.78 -9.21
C ARG A 179 12.48 -7.72 -8.13
N PHE A 180 13.26 -6.64 -8.16
CA PHE A 180 13.25 -5.58 -7.15
C PHE A 180 11.92 -4.83 -7.03
N GLY A 181 11.14 -4.74 -8.12
CA GLY A 181 9.82 -4.13 -8.10
C GLY A 181 8.66 -5.11 -7.88
N GLN A 182 8.94 -6.42 -7.85
CA GLN A 182 7.89 -7.43 -7.80
C GLN A 182 7.38 -7.61 -6.38
N LEU A 183 6.07 -7.44 -6.21
CA LEU A 183 5.39 -7.58 -4.92
C LEU A 183 4.38 -8.71 -4.94
N GLU A 184 4.16 -9.32 -3.78
CA GLU A 184 3.06 -10.26 -3.51
C GLU A 184 2.14 -9.72 -2.41
N ILE A 185 0.89 -10.16 -2.39
CA ILE A 185 -0.07 -9.80 -1.35
C ILE A 185 -0.18 -10.91 -0.32
N HIS A 186 -0.13 -10.54 0.96
CA HIS A 186 -0.58 -11.36 2.06
C HIS A 186 -1.78 -10.69 2.73
N LEU A 187 -2.95 -11.32 2.65
CA LEU A 187 -4.16 -10.80 3.28
C LEU A 187 -4.08 -10.97 4.80
N ILE A 188 -4.26 -9.88 5.54
CA ILE A 188 -4.31 -9.89 7.01
C ILE A 188 -5.75 -9.96 7.48
N THR A 189 -6.62 -9.11 6.96
CA THR A 189 -8.02 -9.03 7.37
C THR A 189 -8.86 -8.49 6.22
N HIS A 190 -10.00 -9.11 5.97
CA HIS A 190 -10.98 -8.55 5.04
C HIS A 190 -11.57 -7.26 5.63
N GLY A 191 -11.69 -6.22 4.82
CA GLY A 191 -12.49 -5.07 5.20
C GLY A 191 -13.91 -5.58 5.46
N SER A 192 -14.41 -5.38 6.68
CA SER A 192 -15.86 -5.38 6.89
C SER A 192 -16.40 -4.36 5.91
N GLY A 193 -17.34 -4.76 5.04
CA GLY A 193 -17.82 -3.97 3.92
C GLY A 193 -18.56 -2.70 4.36
N ILE A 194 -17.85 -1.76 4.98
CA ILE A 194 -18.29 -0.38 5.12
C ILE A 194 -18.21 0.15 3.70
N GLN A 195 -19.35 0.13 3.02
CA GLN A 195 -19.56 1.04 1.92
C GLN A 195 -19.26 2.42 2.50
N HIS A 196 -18.15 3.03 2.09
CA HIS A 196 -18.10 4.48 2.10
C HIS A 196 -19.33 4.87 1.27
N GLU A 197 -20.40 5.29 1.94
CA GLU A 197 -21.37 6.17 1.31
C GLU A 197 -20.51 7.21 0.62
N THR A 198 -20.53 7.14 -0.71
CA THR A 198 -20.08 8.25 -1.51
C THR A 198 -20.91 9.39 -0.97
N VAL A 199 -20.29 10.35 -0.29
CA VAL A 199 -20.90 11.66 -0.11
C VAL A 199 -21.02 12.19 -1.53
N GLN A 200 -22.08 11.75 -2.22
CA GLN A 200 -22.63 12.44 -3.35
C GLN A 200 -22.88 13.82 -2.79
N THR A 201 -22.02 14.75 -3.18
CA THR A 201 -22.35 16.16 -3.15
C THR A 201 -23.74 16.22 -3.76
N ARG A 202 -24.72 16.51 -2.92
CA ARG A 202 -26.05 16.92 -3.35
C ARG A 202 -25.77 18.18 -4.15
N VAL A 203 -25.60 18.04 -5.46
CA VAL A 203 -25.89 19.11 -6.40
C VAL A 203 -27.39 19.25 -6.28
N GLU A 204 -27.83 19.94 -5.22
CA GLU A 204 -29.06 20.68 -5.27
C GLU A 204 -28.93 21.52 -6.54
N THR A 205 -29.85 21.24 -7.46
CA THR A 205 -30.15 22.06 -8.62
C THR A 205 -30.14 23.51 -8.18
N LEU A 206 -29.01 24.19 -8.38
CA LEU A 206 -28.92 25.64 -8.25
C LEU A 206 -29.89 26.19 -9.29
N ASP A 207 -30.95 26.80 -8.79
CA ASP A 207 -31.83 27.65 -9.56
C ASP A 207 -30.95 28.70 -10.29
N PRO A 208 -30.94 28.71 -11.63
CA PRO A 208 -30.12 29.64 -12.41
C PRO A 208 -30.55 31.11 -12.26
N SER A 209 -31.58 31.41 -11.44
CA SER A 209 -32.05 32.77 -11.16
C SER A 209 -31.56 33.38 -9.83
N ALA A 210 -30.79 32.64 -9.02
CA ALA A 210 -30.27 33.18 -7.75
C ALA A 210 -29.00 34.03 -7.97
N PRO A 211 -28.95 35.30 -7.52
CA PRO A 211 -27.75 36.14 -7.64
C PRO A 211 -26.61 35.64 -6.73
N PRO A 212 -25.33 35.86 -7.09
CA PRO A 212 -24.20 35.31 -6.33
C PRO A 212 -24.07 36.00 -4.98
N SER A 213 -24.28 35.26 -3.88
CA SER A 213 -23.99 35.75 -2.53
C SER A 213 -22.51 35.57 -2.19
N TYR A 214 -21.78 36.67 -2.42
CA TYR A 214 -20.69 37.23 -1.63
C TYR A 214 -20.14 36.36 -0.47
N TRP A 215 -18.98 35.73 -0.70
CA TRP A 215 -18.01 35.40 0.36
C TRP A 215 -16.59 35.67 -0.16
N GLU A 216 -16.27 36.94 -0.32
CA GLU A 216 -14.89 37.44 -0.24
C GLU A 216 -14.74 38.26 1.04
N ALA A 217 -13.52 38.19 1.60
CA ALA A 217 -12.93 39.05 2.62
C ALA A 217 -13.36 38.84 4.09
N THR A 218 -12.48 38.16 4.84
CA THR A 218 -11.79 38.80 5.97
C THR A 218 -10.39 38.19 6.15
N ASN A 219 -9.40 38.81 5.51
CA ASN A 219 -8.02 38.82 5.96
C ASN A 219 -7.82 40.16 6.68
N GLU A 220 -7.92 40.19 8.00
CA GLU A 220 -7.44 41.33 8.79
C GLU A 220 -6.69 40.85 10.05
N SER A 221 -5.38 41.08 10.00
CA SER A 221 -4.48 41.50 11.07
C SER A 221 -4.68 40.95 12.50
N ASN A 222 -3.73 40.11 12.94
CA ASN A 222 -3.35 40.03 14.34
C ASN A 222 -1.90 40.53 14.48
N ASP A 223 -1.77 41.83 14.72
CA ASP A 223 -0.54 42.48 15.17
C ASP A 223 -0.88 43.32 16.42
N GLN A 224 0.10 43.44 17.33
CA GLN A 224 0.09 44.09 18.65
C GLN A 224 -0.51 43.25 19.80
N SER A 225 0.13 43.04 20.95
CA SER A 225 1.20 43.80 21.60
C SER A 225 1.88 42.97 22.71
N ARG A 226 3.21 43.08 22.78
CA ARG A 226 4.08 42.52 23.83
C ARG A 226 5.00 43.63 24.31
N THR A 227 4.69 44.23 25.45
CA THR A 227 5.54 45.04 26.38
C THR A 227 4.59 45.48 27.50
N GLU A 228 4.82 45.28 28.79
CA GLU A 228 5.87 45.92 29.60
C GLU A 228 6.24 45.06 30.82
N HIS A 229 7.55 44.98 31.09
CA HIS A 229 8.11 44.69 32.41
C HIS A 229 8.65 46.03 32.93
N LYS A 230 8.17 46.49 34.09
CA LYS A 230 8.85 47.52 34.89
C LYS A 230 9.13 46.99 36.28
N SER A 231 10.39 47.14 36.65
CA SER A 231 10.99 46.93 37.96
C SER A 231 10.38 47.85 39.01
N ASN A 232 10.32 47.34 40.24
CA ASN A 232 10.77 48.01 41.46
C ASN A 232 11.03 46.94 42.53
#